data_AF-R6YPG4-F1
#
_entry.id   AF-R6YPG4-F1
#
_cell.length_a   1.000
_cell.length_b   1.000
_cell.length_c   1.000
_cell.angle_alpha   90.00
_cell.angle_beta   90.00
_cell.angle_gamma   90.00
#
_symmetry.space_group_name_H-M   'P 1'
#
loop_
_entity.id
_entity.type
_entity.pdbx_description
1 polymer ?
#
loop_
_entity_poly.entity_id
_entity_poly.type
_entity_poly.pdbx_seq_one_letter_code
_entity_poly.pdbx_strand_id
1 'polypeptide(L)'
;MQMLVYLAALVEHSPEAPAGILYMPAAEPSVSVERGAGEEKIKEEADKQLKMSGVILSDQEIIQAMEAGARGKFIPASLNKDGSLGRYSSTLDREGLQTVLAYVKRVVATMGEALLEGRVEAAPHLKNRSACRYCPYSPVCGKEFTAKDVELDKTTPQQALEKMRETLEKGGNPHG
;
A
#
# COMPACT_ATOMS: atom_id res chain seq x y z
N MET A 1 0.27 2.55 -6.84
CA MET A 1 1.57 3.27 -6.83
C MET A 1 1.45 4.77 -6.57
N GLN A 2 0.33 5.44 -6.89
CA GLN A 2 0.19 6.90 -6.81
C GLN A 2 0.78 7.57 -5.55
N MET A 3 0.37 7.15 -4.35
CA MET A 3 0.87 7.79 -3.11
C MET A 3 2.38 7.63 -2.89
N LEU A 4 2.96 6.52 -3.34
CA LEU A 4 4.41 6.32 -3.25
C LEU A 4 5.17 7.20 -4.24
N VAL A 5 4.59 7.47 -5.42
CA VAL A 5 5.15 8.42 -6.39
C VAL A 5 5.13 9.84 -5.81
N TYR A 6 4.03 10.23 -5.15
CA TYR A 6 3.96 11.53 -4.48
C TYR A 6 4.98 11.66 -3.36
N LEU A 7 5.08 10.65 -2.50
CA LEU A 7 6.08 10.63 -1.44
C LEU A 7 7.50 10.69 -2.00
N ALA A 8 7.80 9.91 -3.05
CA ALA A 8 9.10 9.91 -3.72
C ALA A 8 9.45 11.29 -4.30
N ALA A 9 8.50 11.96 -4.94
CA ALA A 9 8.70 13.30 -5.50
C ALA A 9 8.91 14.36 -4.40
N LEU A 10 8.17 14.26 -3.30
CA LEU A 10 8.33 15.18 -2.16
C LEU A 10 9.73 15.07 -1.54
N VAL A 11 10.19 13.86 -1.23
CA VAL A 11 11.49 13.66 -0.55
C VAL A 11 12.71 13.85 -1.45
N GLU A 12 12.53 13.85 -2.77
CA GLU A 12 13.62 14.10 -3.72
C GLU A 12 14.01 15.58 -3.79
N HIS A 13 13.06 16.47 -3.49
CA HIS A 13 13.27 17.92 -3.55
C HIS A 13 13.31 18.57 -2.16
N SER A 14 13.38 17.77 -1.10
CA SER A 14 13.19 18.24 0.27
C SER A 14 14.09 17.46 1.23
N PRO A 15 14.76 18.11 2.20
CA PRO A 15 15.66 17.44 3.15
C PRO A 15 14.93 16.55 4.17
N GLU A 16 13.59 16.60 4.21
CA GLU A 16 12.77 15.88 5.17
C GLU A 16 12.73 14.37 4.91
N ALA A 17 12.81 13.60 5.99
CA ALA A 17 12.68 12.16 5.90
C ALA A 17 11.21 11.73 5.71
N PRO A 18 10.92 10.73 4.86
CA PRO A 18 9.57 10.20 4.70
C PRO A 18 9.10 9.47 5.96
N ALA A 19 7.90 9.80 6.43
CA ALA A 19 7.26 9.13 7.56
C ALA A 19 6.30 8.00 7.13
N GLY A 20 5.79 8.02 5.89
CA GLY A 20 4.87 7.01 5.38
C GLY A 20 3.79 7.54 4.45
N ILE A 21 2.84 6.67 4.11
CA ILE A 21 1.63 6.99 3.35
C ILE A 21 0.41 6.47 4.09
N LEU A 22 -0.66 7.26 4.10
CA LEU A 22 -1.93 6.91 4.72
C LEU A 22 -3.08 7.24 3.77
N TYR A 23 -4.09 6.36 3.75
CA TYR A 23 -5.34 6.56 3.05
C TYR A 23 -6.44 6.75 4.09
N MET A 24 -7.04 7.94 4.07
CA MET A 24 -8.17 8.28 4.90
C MET A 24 -9.48 7.81 4.24
N PRO A 25 -10.32 7.04 4.94
CA PRO A 25 -11.68 6.76 4.49
C PRO A 25 -12.46 8.07 4.28
N ALA A 26 -12.96 8.29 3.08
CA ALA A 26 -13.72 9.49 2.73
C ALA A 26 -15.22 9.37 3.05
N ALA A 27 -15.72 8.14 3.23
CA ALA A 27 -17.12 7.89 3.54
C ALA A 27 -17.42 8.26 5.00
N GLU A 28 -18.58 8.86 5.23
CA GLU A 28 -19.08 9.06 6.59
C GLU A 28 -19.38 7.69 7.24
N PRO A 29 -18.94 7.46 8.49
CA PRO A 29 -19.20 6.20 9.18
C PRO A 29 -20.69 5.93 9.35
N SER A 30 -21.15 4.79 8.83
CA SER A 30 -22.49 4.27 9.10
C SER A 30 -22.37 3.10 10.07
N VAL A 31 -22.73 3.32 11.33
CA VAL A 31 -22.57 2.34 12.41
C VAL A 31 -23.80 1.48 12.61
N SER A 32 -23.61 0.17 12.64
CA SER A 32 -24.65 -0.81 12.98
C SER A 32 -24.42 -1.29 14.41
N VAL A 33 -25.16 -0.74 15.36
CA VAL A 33 -25.10 -1.10 16.79
C VAL A 33 -26.43 -1.65 17.28
N GLU A 34 -26.39 -2.43 18.36
CA GLU A 34 -27.61 -2.93 19.01
C GLU A 34 -28.50 -1.78 19.54
N ARG A 35 -29.81 -2.04 19.58
CA ARG A 35 -30.79 -1.06 20.08
C ARG A 35 -30.50 -0.75 21.55
N GLY A 36 -30.29 0.52 21.86
CA GLY A 36 -29.94 0.97 23.22
C GLY A 36 -28.44 1.01 23.51
N ALA A 37 -27.58 0.83 22.51
CA ALA A 37 -26.15 1.10 22.67
C ALA A 37 -25.92 2.56 23.10
N GLY A 38 -25.07 2.76 24.12
CA GLY A 38 -24.69 4.09 24.58
C GLY A 38 -23.85 4.85 23.55
N GLU A 39 -23.84 6.17 23.64
CA GLU A 39 -23.11 7.06 22.73
C GLU A 39 -21.62 6.71 22.59
N GLU A 40 -20.99 6.24 23.67
CA GLU A 40 -19.59 5.83 23.66
C GLU A 40 -19.33 4.64 22.72
N LYS A 41 -20.19 3.62 22.74
CA LYS A 41 -20.07 2.46 21.84
C LYS A 41 -20.33 2.84 20.38
N ILE A 42 -21.28 3.74 20.15
CA ILE A 42 -21.58 4.29 18.81
C ILE A 42 -20.34 5.00 18.26
N LYS A 43 -19.72 5.86 19.07
CA LYS A 43 -18.52 6.59 18.70
C LYS A 43 -17.34 5.67 18.44
N GLU A 44 -17.14 4.66 19.29
CA GLU A 44 -16.04 3.70 19.10
C GLU A 44 -16.18 2.92 17.79
N GLU A 45 -17.38 2.47 17.44
CA GLU A 45 -17.62 1.75 16.19
C GLU A 45 -17.47 2.67 14.97
N ALA A 46 -17.83 3.95 15.10
CA ALA A 46 -17.64 4.94 14.05
C ALA A 46 -16.15 5.22 13.83
N ASP A 47 -15.40 5.39 14.92
CA ASP A 47 -13.95 5.64 14.89
C ASP A 47 -13.19 4.48 14.22
N LYS A 48 -13.63 3.23 14.40
CA LYS A 48 -13.03 2.07 13.69
C LYS A 48 -13.15 2.18 12.17
N GLN A 49 -14.25 2.73 11.66
CA GLN A 49 -14.44 2.94 10.22
C GLN A 49 -13.57 4.08 9.67
N LEU A 50 -13.10 4.97 10.55
CA LEU A 50 -12.17 6.05 10.21
C LEU A 50 -10.69 5.62 10.29
N LYS A 51 -10.41 4.37 10.67
CA LYS A 51 -9.05 3.85 10.70
C LYS A 51 -8.42 3.87 9.32
N MET A 52 -7.33 4.60 9.20
CA MET A 52 -6.56 4.73 7.97
C MET A 52 -5.84 3.43 7.64
N SER A 53 -5.73 3.15 6.34
CA SER A 53 -4.86 2.11 5.80
C SER A 53 -3.58 2.73 5.25
N GLY A 54 -2.52 1.96 5.10
CA GLY A 54 -1.25 2.48 4.57
C GLY A 54 -0.04 1.82 5.21
N VAL A 55 1.10 2.48 5.08
CA VAL A 55 2.39 2.02 5.60
C VAL A 55 3.12 3.23 6.18
N ILE A 56 3.62 3.11 7.41
CA ILE A 56 4.37 4.18 8.08
C ILE A 56 5.72 3.68 8.59
N LEU A 57 6.59 4.61 8.98
CA LEU A 57 7.90 4.28 9.53
C LEU A 57 7.76 3.55 10.86
N SER A 58 8.55 2.50 11.06
CA SER A 58 8.66 1.74 12.31
C SER A 58 9.45 2.52 13.37
N ASP A 59 9.04 3.75 13.65
CA ASP A 59 9.70 4.68 14.56
C ASP A 59 8.72 5.10 15.66
N GLN A 60 9.11 4.89 16.92
CA GLN A 60 8.21 5.12 18.05
C GLN A 60 7.80 6.58 18.20
N GLU A 61 8.72 7.52 17.96
CA GLU A 61 8.45 8.95 18.07
C GLU A 61 7.47 9.40 16.99
N ILE A 62 7.66 8.92 15.76
CA ILE A 62 6.74 9.21 14.65
C ILE A 62 5.36 8.62 14.92
N ILE A 63 5.27 7.37 15.38
CA ILE A 63 3.98 6.73 15.66
C ILE A 63 3.23 7.47 16.77
N GLN A 64 3.93 7.92 17.82
CA GLN A 64 3.33 8.72 18.89
C GLN A 64 2.92 10.12 18.42
N ALA A 65 3.69 10.73 17.52
CA ALA A 65 3.35 12.03 16.93
C ALA A 65 2.15 11.94 15.98
N MET A 66 1.98 10.81 15.28
CA MET A 66 0.82 10.55 14.42
C MET A 66 -0.45 10.24 15.21
N GLU A 67 -0.34 9.50 16.32
CA GLU A 67 -1.46 9.22 17.21
C GLU A 67 -1.03 9.21 18.68
N ALA A 68 -1.61 10.12 19.46
CA ALA A 68 -1.36 10.19 20.90
C ALA A 68 -1.69 8.85 21.58
N GLY A 69 -0.69 8.27 22.24
CA GLY A 69 -0.79 6.98 22.91
C GLY A 69 -0.65 5.76 22.00
N ALA A 70 -0.47 5.94 20.68
CA ALA A 70 -0.12 4.90 19.72
C ALA A 70 -0.94 3.60 19.85
N ARG A 71 -2.27 3.72 19.95
CA ARG A 71 -3.19 2.58 20.13
C ARG A 71 -3.67 1.98 18.80
N GLY A 72 -3.31 2.60 17.68
CA GLY A 72 -3.74 2.19 16.35
C GLY A 72 -5.23 2.37 16.13
N LYS A 73 -5.80 3.44 16.70
CA LYS A 73 -7.21 3.78 16.57
C LYS A 73 -7.52 4.33 15.18
N PHE A 74 -6.71 5.28 14.72
CA PHE A 74 -6.83 5.97 13.43
C PHE A 74 -5.69 5.64 12.48
N ILE A 75 -4.53 5.20 12.97
CA ILE A 75 -3.39 4.79 12.14
C ILE A 75 -3.23 3.26 12.10
N PRO A 76 -2.61 2.69 11.04
CA PRO A 76 -2.38 1.26 10.92
C PRO A 76 -1.17 0.77 11.72
N ALA A 77 -0.87 1.36 12.87
CA ALA A 77 0.24 0.96 13.75
C ALA A 77 -0.11 1.18 15.22
N SER A 78 0.43 0.35 16.10
CA SER A 78 0.31 0.52 17.53
C SER A 78 1.60 0.16 18.25
N LEU A 79 1.76 0.66 19.49
CA LEU A 79 2.87 0.29 20.38
C LEU A 79 2.35 -0.51 21.57
N ASN A 80 3.08 -1.55 21.93
CA ASN A 80 2.88 -2.33 23.15
C ASN A 80 3.44 -1.55 24.36
N LYS A 81 3.14 -2.03 25.57
CA LYS A 81 3.61 -1.38 26.82
C LYS A 81 5.13 -1.32 26.95
N ASP A 82 5.85 -2.23 26.30
CA ASP A 82 7.31 -2.29 26.25
C ASP A 82 7.92 -1.44 25.12
N GLY A 83 7.09 -0.70 24.38
CA GLY A 83 7.50 0.11 23.23
C GLY A 83 7.69 -0.66 21.93
N SER A 84 7.49 -1.99 21.93
CA SER A 84 7.55 -2.79 20.70
C SER A 84 6.31 -2.57 19.82
N LEU A 85 6.44 -2.83 18.52
CA LEU A 85 5.32 -2.69 17.58
C LEU A 85 4.24 -3.73 17.84
N GLY A 86 2.98 -3.31 17.74
CA GLY A 86 1.85 -4.21 17.72
C GLY A 86 1.92 -5.16 16.53
N ARG A 87 1.53 -6.42 16.74
CA ARG A 87 1.61 -7.52 15.75
C ARG A 87 0.96 -7.19 14.40
N TYR A 88 -0.09 -6.36 14.40
CA TYR A 88 -0.87 -6.00 13.21
C TYR A 88 -0.49 -4.63 12.64
N SER A 89 0.66 -4.09 13.02
CA SER A 89 1.16 -2.81 12.51
C SER A 89 1.65 -2.97 11.07
N SER A 90 1.22 -2.06 10.20
CA SER A 90 1.66 -1.93 8.82
C SER A 90 2.78 -0.90 8.76
N THR A 91 4.01 -1.36 9.02
CA THR A 91 5.19 -0.49 9.14
C THR A 91 6.36 -1.01 8.33
N LEU A 92 7.22 -0.09 7.91
CA LEU A 92 8.54 -0.39 7.34
C LEU A 92 9.60 0.35 8.14
N ASP A 93 10.78 -0.25 8.25
CA ASP A 93 11.95 0.48 8.70
C ASP A 93 12.42 1.47 7.63
N ARG A 94 13.40 2.30 8.00
CA ARG A 94 13.91 3.37 7.14
C ARG A 94 14.45 2.81 5.82
N GLU A 95 15.21 1.72 5.90
CA GLU A 95 15.80 1.07 4.74
C GLU A 95 14.72 0.43 3.85
N GLY A 96 13.73 -0.21 4.45
CA GLY A 96 12.59 -0.79 3.74
C GLY A 96 11.77 0.26 3.01
N LEU A 97 11.50 1.41 3.64
CA LEU A 97 10.81 2.51 3.00
C LEU A 97 11.64 3.10 1.85
N GLN A 98 12.94 3.29 2.02
CA GLN A 98 13.84 3.72 0.95
C GLN A 98 13.87 2.73 -0.22
N THR A 99 13.90 1.42 0.07
CA THR A 99 13.82 0.35 -0.93
C THR A 99 12.55 0.47 -1.75
N VAL A 100 11.39 0.65 -1.10
CA VAL A 100 10.10 0.82 -1.78
C VAL A 100 10.10 2.06 -2.68
N LEU A 101 10.63 3.19 -2.20
CA LEU A 101 10.69 4.43 -3.00
C LEU A 101 11.61 4.29 -4.21
N ALA A 102 12.79 3.67 -4.03
CA ALA A 102 13.72 3.39 -5.13
C ALA A 102 13.09 2.43 -6.15
N TYR A 103 12.41 1.38 -5.70
CA TYR A 103 11.72 0.43 -6.55
C TYR A 103 10.61 1.11 -7.37
N VAL A 104 9.82 1.99 -6.76
CA VAL A 104 8.79 2.76 -7.48
C VAL A 104 9.40 3.62 -8.59
N LYS A 105 10.53 4.30 -8.34
CA LYS A 105 11.23 5.05 -9.39
C LYS A 105 11.71 4.14 -10.52
N ARG A 106 12.25 2.96 -10.21
CA ARG A 106 12.66 1.96 -11.22
C ARG A 106 11.48 1.48 -12.05
N VAL A 107 10.35 1.15 -11.43
CA VAL A 107 9.12 0.75 -12.14
C VAL A 107 8.67 1.83 -13.11
N VAL A 108 8.62 3.10 -12.68
CA VAL A 108 8.23 4.22 -13.55
C VAL A 108 9.19 4.36 -14.74
N ALA A 109 10.51 4.28 -14.50
CA ALA A 109 11.50 4.35 -15.56
C ALA A 109 11.33 3.20 -16.58
N THR A 110 11.17 1.97 -16.10
CA THR A 110 11.02 0.79 -16.96
C THR A 110 9.71 0.79 -17.73
N MET A 111 8.62 1.32 -17.16
CA MET A 111 7.39 1.56 -17.92
C MET A 111 7.63 2.55 -19.07
N GLY A 112 8.41 3.61 -18.85
CA GLY A 112 8.80 4.57 -19.89
C GLY A 112 9.65 3.94 -21.00
N GLU A 113 10.65 3.14 -20.63
CA GLU A 113 11.51 2.38 -21.56
C GLU A 113 10.67 1.44 -22.43
N ALA A 114 9.77 0.65 -21.81
CA ALA A 114 8.89 -0.27 -22.53
C ALA A 114 7.98 0.44 -23.55
N LEU A 115 7.46 1.62 -23.19
CA LEU A 115 6.66 2.44 -24.11
C LEU A 115 7.48 2.94 -25.30
N LEU A 116 8.72 3.37 -25.08
CA LEU A 116 9.61 3.83 -26.15
C LEU A 116 10.02 2.70 -27.11
N GLU A 117 10.15 1.48 -26.59
CA GLU A 117 10.41 0.28 -27.38
C GLU A 117 9.18 -0.23 -28.15
N GLY A 118 7.99 0.35 -27.92
CA GLY A 118 6.75 -0.08 -28.57
C GLY A 118 6.16 -1.38 -28.00
N ARG A 119 6.49 -1.75 -26.75
CA ARG A 119 5.88 -2.90 -26.07
C ARG A 119 4.43 -2.60 -25.71
N VAL A 120 3.50 -3.22 -26.46
CA VAL A 120 2.05 -2.99 -26.35
C VAL A 120 1.25 -4.30 -26.24
N GLU A 121 1.89 -5.37 -25.77
CA GLU A 121 1.26 -6.67 -25.64
C GLU A 121 0.09 -6.64 -24.65
N ALA A 122 -1.00 -7.33 -25.01
CA ALA A 122 -2.13 -7.53 -24.11
C ALA A 122 -1.78 -8.59 -23.04
N ALA A 123 -1.12 -8.14 -21.96
CA ALA A 123 -0.73 -8.93 -20.79
C ALA A 123 -1.47 -8.46 -19.52
N PRO A 124 -2.77 -8.79 -19.36
CA PRO A 124 -3.54 -8.31 -18.22
C PRO A 124 -3.08 -8.95 -16.91
N HIS A 125 -3.18 -8.18 -15.83
CA HIS A 125 -2.90 -8.66 -14.49
C HIS A 125 -4.04 -9.59 -14.00
N LEU A 126 -3.71 -10.84 -13.70
CA LEU A 126 -4.66 -11.88 -13.28
C LEU A 126 -4.44 -12.35 -11.83
N LYS A 127 -3.64 -11.65 -11.03
CA LYS A 127 -3.48 -11.99 -9.60
C LYS A 127 -4.63 -11.41 -8.77
N ASN A 128 -5.21 -12.23 -7.90
CA ASN A 128 -6.35 -11.96 -7.01
C ASN A 128 -7.67 -11.64 -7.72
N ARG A 129 -7.64 -10.78 -8.74
CA ARG A 129 -8.78 -10.39 -9.59
C ARG A 129 -8.28 -10.13 -11.00
N SER A 130 -9.09 -10.50 -11.99
CA SER A 130 -8.80 -10.18 -13.39
C SER A 130 -8.94 -8.67 -13.65
N ALA A 131 -7.87 -8.05 -14.14
CA ALA A 131 -7.89 -6.66 -14.60
C ALA A 131 -8.86 -6.43 -15.78
N CYS A 132 -9.15 -7.48 -16.57
CA CYS A 132 -10.07 -7.40 -17.71
C CYS A 132 -11.48 -6.97 -17.30
N ARG A 133 -11.89 -7.22 -16.04
CA ARG A 133 -13.20 -6.84 -15.51
C ARG A 133 -13.52 -5.35 -15.65
N TYR A 134 -12.50 -4.50 -15.60
CA TYR A 134 -12.64 -3.04 -15.66
C TYR A 134 -11.99 -2.45 -16.92
N CYS A 135 -11.54 -3.29 -17.87
CA CYS A 135 -10.83 -2.84 -19.07
C CYS A 135 -11.84 -2.46 -20.17
N PRO A 136 -11.86 -1.19 -20.64
CA PRO A 136 -12.75 -0.76 -21.72
C PRO A 136 -12.30 -1.28 -23.10
N TYR A 137 -11.07 -1.79 -23.21
CA TYR A 137 -10.48 -2.29 -24.46
C TYR A 137 -10.62 -3.82 -24.62
N SER A 138 -11.38 -4.49 -23.76
CA SER A 138 -11.62 -5.93 -23.86
C SER A 138 -12.18 -6.40 -25.22
N PRO A 139 -13.02 -5.63 -25.96
CA PRO A 139 -13.52 -6.08 -27.27
C PRO A 139 -12.47 -6.10 -28.38
N VAL A 140 -11.32 -5.43 -28.19
CA VAL A 140 -10.32 -5.24 -29.25
C VAL A 140 -8.97 -5.90 -28.94
N CYS A 141 -8.71 -6.30 -27.69
CA CYS A 141 -7.42 -6.89 -27.32
C CYS A 141 -7.25 -8.36 -27.76
N GLY A 142 -8.35 -9.04 -28.13
CA GLY A 142 -8.33 -10.42 -28.64
C GLY A 142 -7.93 -11.49 -27.61
N LYS A 143 -7.95 -11.16 -26.31
CA LYS A 143 -7.62 -12.08 -25.22
C LYS A 143 -8.86 -12.42 -24.40
N GLU A 144 -9.08 -13.71 -24.18
CA GLU A 144 -10.15 -14.22 -23.34
C GLU A 144 -9.57 -14.89 -22.09
N PHE A 145 -10.11 -14.54 -20.93
CA PHE A 145 -9.74 -15.13 -19.64
C PHE A 145 -10.99 -15.45 -18.85
N THR A 146 -10.93 -16.54 -18.11
CA THR A 146 -11.99 -17.03 -17.24
C THR A 146 -11.60 -16.88 -15.77
N ALA A 147 -12.51 -17.21 -14.87
CA ALA A 147 -12.20 -17.24 -13.44
C ALA A 147 -11.10 -18.26 -13.07
N LYS A 148 -10.84 -19.26 -13.92
CA LYS A 148 -9.81 -20.29 -13.69
C LYS A 148 -8.39 -19.75 -13.92
N ASP A 149 -8.26 -18.69 -14.69
CA ASP A 149 -6.97 -18.05 -15.02
C ASP A 149 -6.53 -17.07 -13.93
N VAL A 150 -7.40 -16.78 -12.96
CA VAL A 150 -7.09 -15.90 -11.82
C VAL A 150 -6.36 -16.70 -10.75
N GLU A 151 -5.16 -16.25 -10.40
CA GLU A 151 -4.34 -16.87 -9.37
C GLU A 151 -4.34 -16.04 -8.09
N LEU A 152 -4.34 -16.69 -6.93
CA LEU A 152 -4.20 -15.98 -5.66
C LEU A 152 -2.75 -15.58 -5.44
N ASP A 153 -2.52 -14.30 -5.15
CA ASP A 153 -1.22 -13.83 -4.68
C ASP A 153 -1.09 -14.11 -3.19
N LYS A 154 -0.08 -14.90 -2.83
CA LYS A 154 0.25 -15.25 -1.44
C LYS A 154 1.51 -14.55 -0.96
N THR A 155 2.04 -13.59 -1.74
CA THR A 155 3.25 -12.86 -1.40
C THR A 155 3.04 -12.09 -0.11
N THR A 156 3.86 -12.35 0.90
CA THR A 156 3.85 -11.60 2.16
C THR A 156 4.53 -10.24 1.99
N PRO A 157 4.28 -9.26 2.88
CA PRO A 157 5.00 -7.99 2.86
C PRO A 157 6.52 -8.14 2.89
N GLN A 158 7.05 -9.10 3.67
CA GLN A 158 8.48 -9.38 3.72
C GLN A 158 9.00 -9.93 2.38
N GLN A 159 8.28 -10.86 1.76
CA GLN A 159 8.64 -11.40 0.45
C GLN A 159 8.57 -10.34 -0.65
N ALA A 160 7.58 -9.43 -0.57
CA ALA A 160 7.47 -8.32 -1.51
C ALA A 160 8.67 -7.37 -1.38
N LEU A 161 9.06 -7.01 -0.16
CA LEU A 161 10.22 -6.16 0.08
C LEU A 161 11.52 -6.80 -0.42
N GLU A 162 11.71 -8.10 -0.18
CA GLU A 162 12.88 -8.83 -0.65
C GLU A 162 12.97 -8.86 -2.18
N LYS A 163 11.85 -9.13 -2.86
CA LYS A 163 11.79 -9.07 -4.34
C LYS A 163 12.14 -7.68 -4.86
N MET A 164 11.72 -6.62 -4.17
CA MET A 164 12.07 -5.25 -4.55
C MET A 164 13.58 -5.01 -4.42
N ARG A 165 14.21 -5.48 -3.33
CA ARG A 165 15.68 -5.40 -3.14
C ARG A 165 16.41 -6.13 -4.25
N GLU A 166 16.06 -7.39 -4.50
CA GLU A 166 16.70 -8.18 -5.54
C GLU A 166 16.58 -7.54 -6.93
N THR A 167 15.43 -6.93 -7.23
CA THR A 167 15.21 -6.24 -8.52
C THR A 167 16.14 -5.04 -8.66
N LEU A 168 16.32 -4.27 -7.58
CA LEU A 168 17.22 -3.11 -7.56
C LEU A 168 18.70 -3.52 -7.68
N GLU A 169 19.12 -4.59 -7.02
CA GLU A 169 20.50 -5.09 -7.09
C GLU A 169 20.87 -5.64 -8.47
N LYS A 170 19.95 -6.38 -9.09
CA LYS A 170 20.19 -7.04 -10.39
C LYS A 170 20.03 -6.08 -11.57
N GLY A 171 19.62 -4.82 -11.35
CA GLY A 171 19.22 -3.88 -12.40
C GLY A 171 18.04 -4.41 -13.24
N GLY A 172 17.31 -5.40 -12.73
CA GLY A 172 16.33 -6.18 -13.48
C GLY A 172 15.11 -5.37 -13.89
N ASN A 173 14.37 -5.89 -14.88
CA ASN A 173 13.05 -5.39 -15.23
C ASN A 173 12.04 -5.82 -14.13
N PRO A 174 11.33 -4.88 -13.49
CA PRO A 174 10.27 -5.21 -12.53
C PRO A 174 9.11 -6.04 -13.11
N HIS A 175 9.03 -6.12 -14.44
CA HIS A 175 7.96 -6.81 -15.16
C HIS A 175 8.35 -8.16 -15.78
N GLY A 176 9.57 -8.65 -15.51
CA GLY A 176 10.10 -9.86 -16.16
C GLY A 176 10.73 -9.58 -17.52
#